data_AF-A0AAP9Y6Q8-F1
#
_entry.id   AF-A0AAP9Y6Q8-F1
#
_cell.length_a   1.000
_cell.length_b   1.000
_cell.length_c   1.000
_cell.angle_alpha   90.00
_cell.angle_beta   90.00
_cell.angle_gamma   90.00
#
_symmetry.space_group_name_H-M   'P 1'
#
loop_
_entity.id
_entity.type
_entity.pdbx_description
1 polymer ?
#
loop_
_entity_poly.entity_id
_entity_poly.type
_entity_poly.pdbx_seq_one_letter_code
_entity_poly.pdbx_strand_id
1 'polypeptide(L)'
;MSLGDNKGAASRFIYPTDRLINAPYNGHEVIAYGQLHSVSKGNAANTYFIRLCLPDGRPTKVSIMISAAHYAALRVRLTQVMLEPTAWMLIACGTVTGREEAKRYLRPVGARSVHFQRTSLKVAHTPSASLPVSEDVKFSVPGSTFEARSESSSKSTSN
;
A
#
# COMPACT_ATOMS: atom_id res chain seq x y z
N MET A 1 31.00 6.02 10.22
CA MET A 1 30.53 4.67 10.61
C MET A 1 30.97 3.70 9.53
N SER A 2 31.96 2.85 9.82
CA SER A 2 32.35 1.77 8.91
C SER A 2 31.31 0.65 9.07
N LEU A 3 30.51 0.41 8.03
CA LEU A 3 29.48 -0.62 8.06
C LEU A 3 30.08 -1.93 7.56
N GLY A 4 30.32 -2.81 8.54
CA GLY A 4 30.79 -4.17 8.35
C GLY A 4 29.86 -5.03 7.51
N ASP A 5 30.42 -6.17 7.14
CA ASP A 5 29.91 -7.27 6.30
C ASP A 5 28.54 -7.84 6.72
N ASN A 6 27.50 -7.01 6.74
CA ASN A 6 26.14 -7.43 7.09
C ASN A 6 25.49 -8.18 5.93
N LYS A 7 25.89 -9.44 5.74
CA LYS A 7 25.22 -10.39 4.85
C LYS A 7 23.98 -10.95 5.57
N GLY A 8 22.81 -10.82 4.95
CA GLY A 8 21.54 -11.28 5.52
C GLY A 8 20.43 -11.34 4.48
N ALA A 9 19.34 -12.05 4.79
CA ALA A 9 18.17 -12.15 3.92
C ALA A 9 17.53 -10.78 3.66
N ALA A 10 16.98 -10.56 2.46
CA ALA A 10 16.36 -9.30 2.05
C ALA A 10 15.26 -8.81 3.01
N SER A 11 14.58 -9.73 3.72
CA SER A 11 13.58 -9.42 4.75
C SER A 11 14.13 -8.63 5.94
N ARG A 12 15.44 -8.71 6.21
CA ARG A 12 16.11 -7.89 7.23
C ARG A 12 16.40 -6.46 6.74
N PHE A 13 16.20 -6.21 5.45
CA PHE A 13 16.58 -5.00 4.73
C PHE A 13 15.37 -4.42 3.99
N ILE A 14 14.32 -4.11 4.75
CA ILE A 14 13.10 -3.47 4.26
C ILE A 14 13.26 -1.95 4.35
N TYR A 15 13.20 -1.28 3.21
CA TYR A 15 13.44 0.14 3.07
C TYR A 15 12.22 0.85 2.48
N PRO A 16 11.56 1.72 3.26
CA PRO A 16 10.62 2.69 2.72
C PRO A 16 11.35 3.71 1.83
N THR A 17 10.57 4.43 1.03
CA THR A 17 11.07 5.36 0.02
C THR A 17 12.06 6.41 0.55
N ASP A 18 11.83 6.91 1.76
CA ASP A 18 12.67 7.87 2.47
C ASP A 18 14.10 7.36 2.73
N ARG A 19 14.24 6.05 2.95
CA ARG A 19 15.56 5.43 3.18
C ARG A 19 16.32 5.12 1.89
N LEU A 20 15.66 5.17 0.73
CA LEU A 20 16.31 5.01 -0.58
C LEU A 20 17.12 6.24 -1.00
N ILE A 21 17.09 7.35 -0.25
CA ILE A 21 17.87 8.54 -0.58
C ILE A 21 19.38 8.30 -0.43
N ASN A 22 19.79 7.51 0.57
CA ASN A 22 21.19 7.31 0.96
C ASN A 22 21.57 5.83 1.05
N ALA A 23 20.89 4.93 0.33
CA ALA A 23 21.06 3.48 0.46
C ALA A 23 22.56 3.09 0.52
N PRO A 24 23.10 2.74 1.71
CA PRO A 24 24.54 2.72 1.94
C PRO A 24 25.18 1.37 1.56
N TYR A 25 24.38 0.44 1.05
CA TYR A 25 24.76 -0.95 0.86
C TYR A 25 24.91 -1.27 -0.62
N ASN A 26 26.09 -1.73 -1.02
CA ASN A 26 26.31 -2.35 -2.32
C ASN A 26 26.27 -3.87 -2.16
N GLY A 27 25.63 -4.58 -3.09
CA GLY A 27 25.72 -6.04 -3.14
C GLY A 27 24.78 -6.82 -2.21
N HIS A 28 23.95 -6.13 -1.41
CA HIS A 28 22.93 -6.76 -0.57
C HIS A 28 21.54 -6.69 -1.22
N GLU A 29 20.78 -7.77 -1.14
CA GLU A 29 19.37 -7.76 -1.50
C GLU A 29 18.57 -6.95 -0.48
N VAL A 30 17.71 -6.08 -0.99
CA VAL A 30 16.85 -5.19 -0.22
C VAL A 30 15.44 -5.18 -0.80
N ILE A 31 14.46 -4.92 0.05
CA ILE A 31 13.08 -4.68 -0.35
C ILE A 31 12.82 -3.18 -0.26
N ALA A 32 12.61 -2.53 -1.39
CA ALA A 32 12.19 -1.15 -1.54
C ALA A 32 10.68 -1.07 -1.72
N TYR A 33 9.99 -0.12 -1.08
CA TYR A 33 8.57 0.10 -1.33
C TYR A 33 8.17 1.57 -1.24
N GLY A 34 7.15 1.96 -2.01
CA GLY A 34 6.67 3.33 -2.08
C GLY A 34 5.62 3.57 -3.17
N GLN A 35 5.11 4.79 -3.25
CA GLN A 35 4.27 5.23 -4.36
C GLN A 35 5.11 5.50 -5.61
N LEU A 36 4.53 5.33 -6.79
CA LEU A 36 5.18 5.64 -8.05
C LEU A 36 5.27 7.17 -8.24
N HIS A 37 6.47 7.67 -8.52
CA HIS A 37 6.68 9.05 -8.95
C HIS A 37 6.72 9.16 -10.47
N SER A 38 7.64 8.43 -11.11
CA SER A 38 7.82 8.50 -12.55
C SER A 38 8.48 7.24 -13.11
N VAL A 39 8.30 7.05 -14.42
CA VAL A 39 9.02 6.06 -15.21
C VAL A 39 9.68 6.78 -16.38
N SER A 40 10.98 6.60 -16.56
CA SER A 40 11.74 7.19 -17.66
C SER A 40 12.54 6.13 -18.42
N LYS A 41 12.78 6.37 -19.70
CA LYS A 41 13.65 5.52 -20.52
C LYS A 41 15.10 5.91 -20.27
N GLY A 42 15.97 4.91 -20.11
CA GLY A 42 17.40 5.11 -19.97
C GLY A 42 18.11 5.36 -21.31
N ASN A 43 19.26 6.04 -21.23
CA ASN A 43 20.14 6.27 -22.39
C ASN A 43 20.89 5.00 -22.81
N ALA A 44 21.17 4.10 -21.86
CA ALA A 44 21.68 2.78 -22.18
C ALA A 44 20.58 1.98 -22.87
N ALA A 45 20.85 1.52 -24.09
CA ALA A 45 19.89 0.82 -24.94
C ALA A 45 19.20 -0.29 -24.13
N ASN A 46 17.87 -0.16 -24.00
CA ASN A 46 16.97 -1.12 -23.37
C ASN A 46 16.87 -1.13 -21.84
N THR A 47 17.06 0.02 -21.19
CA THR A 47 16.74 0.17 -19.76
C THR A 47 15.62 1.19 -19.51
N TYR A 48 14.88 0.98 -18.43
CA TYR A 48 13.89 1.90 -17.89
C TYR A 48 14.18 2.12 -16.41
N PHE A 49 13.93 3.34 -15.95
CA PHE A 49 14.13 3.76 -14.57
C PHE A 49 12.79 4.10 -13.95
N ILE A 50 12.48 3.48 -12.81
CA ILE A 50 11.31 3.79 -12.00
C ILE A 50 11.79 4.57 -10.78
N ARG A 51 11.14 5.70 -10.49
CA ARG A 51 11.37 6.46 -9.26
C ARG A 51 10.15 6.38 -8.35
N LEU A 52 10.41 6.34 -7.06
CA LEU A 52 9.38 6.34 -6.03
C LEU A 52 9.22 7.73 -5.42
N CYS A 53 8.05 8.03 -4.86
CA CYS A 53 7.77 9.28 -4.15
C CYS A 53 8.27 9.23 -2.71
N LEU A 54 9.09 10.21 -2.35
CA LEU A 54 9.35 10.56 -0.96
C LEU A 54 8.06 11.04 -0.26
N PRO A 55 8.01 11.06 1.08
CA PRO A 55 6.85 11.55 1.82
C PRO A 55 6.44 12.99 1.48
N ASP A 56 7.37 13.81 1.00
CA ASP A 56 7.15 15.19 0.55
C ASP A 56 6.77 15.30 -0.95
N GLY A 57 6.56 14.17 -1.62
CA GLY A 57 6.20 14.09 -3.04
C GLY A 57 7.37 14.16 -4.01
N ARG A 58 8.60 14.43 -3.55
CA ARG A 58 9.78 14.48 -4.43
C ARG A 58 10.23 13.09 -4.88
N PRO A 59 10.95 12.96 -6.00
CA PRO A 59 11.47 11.66 -6.43
C PRO A 59 12.63 11.19 -5.54
N THR A 60 12.74 9.86 -5.34
CA THR A 60 13.94 9.26 -4.77
C THR A 60 15.20 9.56 -5.58
N LYS A 61 16.36 9.59 -4.90
CA LYS A 61 17.67 9.65 -5.56
C LYS A 61 18.00 8.32 -6.25
N VAL A 62 17.79 7.20 -5.55
CA VAL A 62 17.97 5.86 -6.11
C VAL A 62 16.77 5.49 -6.97
N SER A 63 17.04 5.14 -8.23
CA SER A 63 16.04 4.65 -9.18
C SER A 63 16.04 3.13 -9.23
N ILE A 64 14.90 2.50 -9.51
CA ILE A 64 14.80 1.07 -9.78
C ILE A 64 15.03 0.88 -11.29
N MET A 65 16.09 0.18 -11.67
CA MET A 65 16.45 -0.02 -13.08
C MET A 65 15.94 -1.37 -13.58
N ILE A 66 15.07 -1.35 -14.59
CA ILE A 66 14.50 -2.55 -15.21
C ILE A 66 14.89 -2.64 -16.70
N SER A 67 14.94 -3.85 -17.25
CA SER A 67 15.16 -4.04 -18.69
C SER A 67 13.90 -3.70 -19.48
N ALA A 68 14.05 -3.49 -20.79
CA ALA A 68 12.91 -3.30 -21.69
C ALA A 68 11.92 -4.47 -21.69
N ALA A 69 12.41 -5.71 -21.61
CA ALA A 69 11.55 -6.89 -21.51
C ALA A 69 10.73 -6.89 -20.21
N HIS A 70 11.37 -6.53 -19.08
CA HIS A 70 10.68 -6.43 -17.80
C HIS A 70 9.66 -5.26 -17.81
N TYR A 71 10.02 -4.12 -18.43
CA TYR A 71 9.08 -3.02 -18.63
C TYR A 71 7.87 -3.44 -19.47
N ALA A 72 8.08 -4.17 -20.57
CA ALA A 72 6.99 -4.67 -21.41
C ALA A 72 6.01 -5.57 -20.62
N ALA A 73 6.54 -6.44 -19.75
CA ALA A 73 5.73 -7.29 -18.89
C ALA A 73 4.92 -6.50 -17.84
N LEU A 74 5.46 -5.38 -17.35
CA LEU A 74 4.80 -4.54 -16.34
C LEU A 74 3.91 -3.44 -16.93
N ARG A 75 3.99 -3.19 -18.24
CA ARG A 75 3.43 -1.99 -18.90
C ARG A 75 1.97 -1.73 -18.55
N VAL A 76 1.11 -2.75 -18.65
CA VAL A 76 -0.33 -2.61 -18.37
C VAL A 76 -0.56 -2.16 -16.92
N ARG A 77 0.17 -2.76 -15.97
CA ARG A 77 0.06 -2.42 -14.55
C ARG A 77 0.63 -1.04 -14.24
N LEU A 78 1.74 -0.67 -14.87
CA LEU A 78 2.34 0.66 -14.76
C LEU A 78 1.38 1.75 -15.25
N THR A 79 0.68 1.53 -16.36
CA THR A 79 -0.34 2.47 -16.85
C THR A 79 -1.46 2.65 -15.82
N GLN A 80 -1.96 1.57 -15.21
CA GLN A 80 -2.97 1.67 -14.14
C GLN A 80 -2.45 2.45 -12.92
N VAL A 81 -1.20 2.20 -12.52
CA VAL A 81 -0.57 2.86 -11.37
C VAL A 81 -0.35 4.34 -11.66
N MET A 82 0.00 4.72 -12.89
CA MET A 82 0.16 6.13 -13.28
C MET A 82 -1.16 6.91 -13.29
N LEU A 83 -2.31 6.24 -13.51
CA LEU A 83 -3.62 6.89 -13.46
C LEU A 83 -4.05 7.22 -12.02
N GLU A 84 -3.74 6.34 -11.06
CA GLU A 84 -4.12 6.51 -9.65
C GLU A 84 -2.94 6.26 -8.70
N PRO A 85 -1.82 7.00 -8.78
CA PRO A 85 -0.57 6.65 -8.08
C PRO A 85 -0.70 6.56 -6.57
N THR A 86 -1.67 7.25 -5.97
CA THR A 86 -1.95 7.22 -4.53
C THR A 86 -2.65 5.93 -4.07
N ALA A 87 -3.37 5.26 -4.97
CA ALA A 87 -4.08 4.00 -4.71
C ALA A 87 -3.21 2.75 -4.87
N TRP A 88 -1.92 2.93 -5.18
CA TRP A 88 -0.99 1.84 -5.43
C TRP A 88 0.30 2.01 -4.62
N MET A 89 0.84 0.88 -4.18
CA MET A 89 2.17 0.74 -3.63
C MET A 89 2.99 -0.16 -4.57
N LEU A 90 4.14 0.35 -4.98
CA LEU A 90 5.16 -0.42 -5.70
C LEU A 90 6.09 -1.04 -4.67
N ILE A 91 6.34 -2.34 -4.81
CA ILE A 91 7.28 -3.11 -3.99
C ILE A 91 8.32 -3.72 -4.93
N ALA A 92 9.59 -3.49 -4.66
CA ALA A 92 10.69 -4.00 -5.47
C ALA A 92 11.75 -4.68 -4.60
N CYS A 93 12.09 -5.92 -4.91
CA CYS A 93 13.22 -6.64 -4.34
C CYS A 93 14.39 -6.63 -5.33
N GLY A 94 15.56 -6.22 -4.86
CA GLY A 94 16.73 -6.04 -5.70
C GLY A 94 18.00 -5.78 -4.93
N THR A 95 19.10 -5.67 -5.65
CA THR A 95 20.41 -5.30 -5.09
C THR A 95 20.73 -3.87 -5.47
N VAL A 96 21.04 -3.03 -4.49
CA VAL A 96 21.55 -1.68 -4.77
C VAL A 96 22.94 -1.80 -5.36
N THR A 97 23.14 -1.18 -6.53
CA THR A 97 24.34 -1.29 -7.36
C THR A 97 24.72 0.11 -7.85
N GLY A 98 26.02 0.38 -7.96
CA GLY A 98 26.56 1.65 -8.47
C GLY A 98 27.86 2.01 -7.75
N ARG A 99 28.91 2.36 -8.51
CA ARG A 99 30.21 2.73 -7.93
C ARG A 99 30.17 4.07 -7.21
N GLU A 100 29.47 5.05 -7.79
CA GLU A 100 29.30 6.39 -7.23
C GLU A 100 27.91 6.55 -6.62
N GLU A 101 27.79 7.30 -5.53
CA GLU A 101 26.49 7.58 -4.88
C GLU A 101 25.47 8.16 -5.86
N ALA A 102 25.90 9.08 -6.71
CA ALA A 102 25.06 9.72 -7.72
C ALA A 102 24.56 8.76 -8.82
N LYS A 103 25.20 7.58 -8.97
CA LYS A 103 24.89 6.58 -9.99
C LYS A 103 24.29 5.31 -9.39
N ARG A 104 23.87 5.33 -8.11
CA ARG A 104 23.26 4.16 -7.47
C ARG A 104 21.84 3.92 -7.99
N TYR A 105 21.55 2.66 -8.27
CA TYR A 105 20.24 2.17 -8.66
C TYR A 105 19.93 0.84 -7.99
N LEU A 106 18.65 0.56 -7.76
CA LEU A 106 18.20 -0.77 -7.36
C LEU A 106 18.07 -1.64 -8.60
N ARG A 107 18.85 -2.73 -8.66
CA ARG A 107 18.72 -3.75 -9.71
C ARG A 107 17.82 -4.88 -9.21
N PRO A 108 16.63 -5.10 -9.78
CA PRO A 108 15.75 -6.17 -9.34
C PRO A 108 16.41 -7.54 -9.53
N VAL A 109 16.19 -8.47 -8.59
CA VAL A 109 16.76 -9.84 -8.61
C VAL A 109 16.23 -10.67 -9.79
N GLY A 110 15.04 -10.33 -10.31
CA GLY A 110 14.48 -10.99 -11.49
C GLY A 110 13.22 -10.34 -12.04
N ALA A 111 12.59 -10.99 -13.03
CA ALA A 111 11.39 -10.47 -13.71
C ALA A 111 10.13 -10.43 -12.83
N ARG A 112 10.15 -11.10 -11.68
CA ARG A 112 9.04 -11.09 -10.71
C ARG A 112 9.36 -10.29 -9.46
N SER A 113 10.48 -9.58 -9.41
CA SER A 113 10.88 -8.90 -8.18
C SER A 113 10.37 -7.46 -8.12
N VAL A 114 9.48 -7.04 -9.02
CA VAL A 114 8.73 -5.77 -8.95
C VAL A 114 7.24 -6.10 -8.96
N HIS A 115 6.52 -5.57 -7.98
CA HIS A 115 5.13 -5.84 -7.73
C HIS A 115 4.35 -4.56 -7.44
N PHE A 116 3.06 -4.60 -7.77
CA PHE A 116 2.11 -3.51 -7.50
C PHE A 116 0.96 -4.04 -6.66
N GLN A 117 0.78 -3.43 -5.50
CA GLN A 117 -0.26 -3.75 -4.54
C GLN A 117 -1.19 -2.54 -4.42
N ARG A 118 -2.51 -2.74 -4.42
CA ARG A 118 -3.42 -1.64 -4.11
C ARG A 118 -3.28 -1.27 -2.64
N THR A 119 -3.14 0.01 -2.35
CA THR A 119 -3.29 0.52 -1.00
C THR A 119 -4.78 0.57 -0.72
N SER A 120 -5.27 -0.29 0.18
CA SER A 120 -6.65 -0.23 0.67
C SER A 120 -6.84 0.99 1.56
N LEU A 121 -6.63 2.18 1.03
CA LEU A 121 -7.09 3.40 1.68
C LEU A 121 -8.55 3.60 1.26
N LYS A 122 -9.45 2.85 1.92
CA LYS A 122 -10.76 3.44 2.22
C LYS A 122 -10.47 4.57 3.21
N VAL A 123 -10.08 5.74 2.71
CA VAL A 123 -10.24 6.95 3.50
C VAL A 123 -11.75 7.12 3.62
N ALA A 124 -12.30 6.82 4.78
CA ALA A 124 -13.61 7.33 5.15
C ALA A 124 -13.46 8.86 5.22
N HIS A 125 -13.56 9.53 4.07
CA HIS A 125 -14.13 10.87 4.07
C HIS A 125 -15.62 10.65 4.32
N THR A 126 -16.00 10.54 5.60
CA THR A 126 -17.27 11.13 5.99
C THR A 126 -17.14 12.60 5.61
N PRO A 127 -17.91 13.11 4.63
CA PRO A 127 -18.13 14.53 4.61
C PRO A 127 -18.75 14.85 5.97
N SER A 128 -18.08 15.69 6.76
CA SER A 128 -18.69 16.37 7.89
C SER A 128 -19.71 17.36 7.32
N ALA A 129 -20.79 16.82 6.76
CA ALA A 129 -22.02 17.54 6.54
C ALA A 129 -22.71 17.54 7.89
N SER A 130 -22.63 18.68 8.56
CA SER A 130 -23.56 19.10 9.60
C SER A 130 -24.97 18.59 9.28
N LEU A 131 -25.44 17.64 10.10
CA LEU A 131 -26.83 17.21 10.07
C LEU A 131 -27.71 18.42 10.39
N PRO A 132 -28.75 18.72 9.60
CA PRO A 132 -29.79 19.61 10.07
C PRO A 132 -30.48 18.94 11.26
N VAL A 133 -30.61 19.69 12.36
CA VAL A 133 -31.60 19.41 13.40
C VAL A 133 -32.95 19.26 12.70
N SER A 134 -33.54 18.07 12.80
CA SER A 134 -34.94 17.87 12.43
C SER A 134 -35.64 17.15 13.56
N GLU A 135 -36.75 17.79 13.91
CA GLU A 135 -37.61 17.64 15.06
C GLU A 135 -38.20 16.23 15.23
N ASP A 136 -38.61 15.97 16.48
CA ASP A 136 -39.42 14.87 17.00
C ASP A 136 -40.11 13.95 15.98
N VAL A 137 -39.59 12.73 15.83
CA VAL A 137 -40.35 11.61 15.25
C VAL A 137 -40.89 10.75 16.38
N LYS A 138 -42.17 10.99 16.67
CA LYS A 138 -43.05 10.20 17.54
C LYS A 138 -43.22 8.79 16.96
N PHE A 139 -42.63 7.78 17.62
CA PHE A 139 -42.86 6.38 17.26
C PHE A 139 -44.26 5.94 17.72
N SER A 140 -45.18 5.79 16.76
CA SER A 140 -46.40 4.98 16.92
C SER A 140 -46.05 3.51 16.68
N VAL A 141 -46.30 2.66 17.66
CA VAL A 141 -46.18 1.20 17.55
C VAL A 141 -47.57 0.62 17.28
N PRO A 142 -47.78 -0.16 16.20
CA PRO A 142 -48.94 -1.05 16.11
C PRO A 142 -48.52 -2.51 16.21
N GLY A 143 -49.08 -3.19 17.21
CA GLY A 143 -49.53 -4.57 17.11
C GLY A 143 -48.46 -5.66 17.01
N SER A 144 -48.03 -6.18 18.16
CA SER A 144 -47.87 -7.63 18.29
C SER A 144 -48.37 -8.07 19.65
N THR A 145 -49.56 -8.65 19.62
CA THR A 145 -50.24 -9.34 20.71
C THR A 145 -49.35 -10.48 21.19
N PHE A 146 -48.87 -10.40 22.42
CA PHE A 146 -48.41 -11.58 23.16
C PHE A 146 -49.45 -11.88 24.22
N GLU A 147 -50.22 -12.94 24.00
CA GLU A 147 -51.12 -13.49 25.01
C GLU A 147 -50.29 -14.02 26.19
N ALA A 148 -50.38 -13.32 27.33
CA ALA A 148 -49.99 -13.87 28.61
C ALA A 148 -51.10 -14.80 29.10
N ARG A 149 -50.92 -16.11 28.88
CA ARG A 149 -51.75 -17.15 29.48
C ARG A 149 -51.50 -17.18 30.99
N SER A 150 -52.42 -16.61 31.75
CA SER A 150 -52.50 -16.75 33.20
C SER A 150 -53.12 -18.10 33.54
N GLU A 151 -52.32 -19.06 34.04
CA GLU A 151 -52.87 -20.22 34.77
C GLU A 151 -53.18 -19.79 36.21
N SER A 152 -54.44 -19.44 36.45
CA SER A 152 -55.02 -19.40 37.79
C SER A 152 -55.51 -20.80 38.15
N SER A 153 -54.76 -21.51 38.99
CA SER A 153 -55.26 -22.69 39.71
C SER A 153 -55.98 -22.21 40.97
N SER A 154 -57.31 -22.28 40.95
CA SER A 154 -58.14 -22.27 42.15
C SER A 154 -59.44 -22.99 41.83
N LYS A 155 -59.63 -24.18 42.40
CA LYS A 155 -60.89 -24.91 42.42
C LYS A 155 -61.37 -25.00 43.87
N SER A 156 -62.36 -24.17 44.19
CA SER A 156 -63.36 -24.39 45.26
C SER A 156 -64.20 -25.64 44.88
N THR A 157 -64.81 -26.44 45.75
CA THR A 157 -65.44 -26.23 47.07
C THR A 157 -65.77 -27.61 47.68
N SER A 158 -65.93 -27.63 49.01
CA SER A 158 -66.69 -28.52 49.90
C SER A 158 -67.11 -29.93 49.48
N ASN A 159 -66.81 -30.89 50.37
CA ASN A 159 -67.81 -31.63 51.14
C ASN A 159 -67.25 -31.96 52.53
#